data_AF-A0A848UZ32-F1
#
_entry.id   AF-A0A848UZ32-F1
#
_cell.length_a   1.000
_cell.length_b   1.000
_cell.length_c   1.000
_cell.angle_alpha   90.00
_cell.angle_beta   90.00
_cell.angle_gamma   90.00
#
_symmetry.space_group_name_H-M   'P 1'
#
loop_
_entity.id
_entity.type
_entity.pdbx_description
1 polymer ?
#
loop_
_entity_poly.entity_id
_entity_poly.type
_entity_poly.pdbx_seq_one_letter_code
_entity_poly.pdbx_strand_id
1 'polypeptide(L)' 'MAVVKESEIIIKVGTDENNVPEKLAWKAEDSDTEGNVKAMLLSVWDEKSKNSMRIDLWTKEMTVDEMKIFVH' A
#
# COMPACT_ATOMS: atom_id res chain seq x y z
N MET A 1 -8.61 -22.90 -14.71
CA MET A 1 -9.87 -22.12 -14.80
C MET A 1 -9.53 -20.79 -15.46
N ALA A 2 -10.42 -20.24 -16.28
CA ALA A 2 -10.21 -18.92 -16.88
C ALA A 2 -10.48 -17.81 -15.86
N VAL A 3 -9.77 -16.68 -15.97
CA VAL A 3 -10.09 -15.47 -15.21
C VAL A 3 -11.44 -14.97 -15.69
N VAL A 4 -12.39 -14.80 -14.78
CA VAL A 4 -13.78 -14.41 -15.10
C VAL A 4 -14.04 -12.94 -14.76
N LYS A 5 -13.19 -12.33 -13.93
CA LYS A 5 -13.27 -10.93 -13.51
C LYS A 5 -11.88 -10.39 -13.23
N GLU A 6 -11.66 -9.15 -13.66
CA GLU A 6 -10.49 -8.34 -13.31
C GLU A 6 -10.98 -7.13 -12.49
N SER A 7 -10.16 -6.65 -11.57
CA SER A 7 -10.45 -5.46 -10.76
C SER A 7 -9.15 -4.76 -10.41
N GLU A 8 -9.16 -3.43 -10.48
CA GLU A 8 -7.96 -2.63 -10.23
C GLU A 8 -7.87 -2.16 -8.77
N ILE A 9 -6.64 -2.20 -8.24
CA ILE A 9 -6.27 -1.51 -7.00
C ILE A 9 -5.27 -0.42 -7.38
N ILE A 10 -5.65 0.83 -7.16
CA ILE A 10 -4.82 2.00 -7.46
C ILE A 10 -4.23 2.52 -6.16
N ILE A 11 -2.91 2.55 -6.09
CA ILE A 11 -2.15 3.12 -4.98
C ILE A 11 -1.44 4.38 -5.47
N LYS A 12 -1.68 5.49 -4.78
CA LYS A 12 -1.03 6.79 -5.05
C LYS A 12 -0.13 7.15 -3.89
N VAL A 13 1.16 7.36 -4.19
CA VAL A 13 2.18 7.78 -3.24
C VAL A 13 2.65 9.19 -3.64
N GLY A 14 2.34 10.18 -2.81
CA GLY A 14 2.89 11.52 -2.93
C GLY A 14 4.13 11.65 -2.07
N THR A 15 5.27 11.99 -2.67
CA THR A 15 6.55 12.16 -1.98
C THR A 15 7.02 13.61 -1.99
N ASP A 16 7.88 13.96 -1.05
CA ASP A 16 8.64 15.21 -1.08
C ASP A 16 9.83 15.14 -2.07
N GLU A 17 10.62 16.22 -2.12
CA GLU A 17 11.81 16.35 -2.97
C GLU A 17 12.90 15.31 -2.68
N ASN A 18 12.88 14.68 -1.49
CA ASN A 18 13.81 13.64 -1.08
C ASN A 18 13.21 12.22 -1.22
N ASN A 19 12.07 12.09 -1.91
CA ASN A 19 11.30 10.86 -2.06
C ASN A 19 10.72 10.31 -0.75
N VAL A 20 10.53 11.15 0.28
CA VAL A 20 9.88 10.71 1.52
C VAL A 20 8.36 10.77 1.34
N PRO A 21 7.60 9.71 1.66
CA PRO A 21 6.15 9.71 1.57
C PRO A 21 5.50 10.76 2.49
N GLU A 22 4.70 11.64 1.90
CA GLU A 22 3.89 12.65 2.59
C GLU A 22 2.41 12.26 2.58
N LYS A 23 1.93 11.70 1.47
CA LYS A 23 0.52 11.33 1.29
C LYS A 23 0.39 9.96 0.66
N LEU A 24 -0.44 9.11 1.25
CA LEU A 24 -0.82 7.82 0.67
C LEU A 24 -2.32 7.80 0.47
N ALA A 25 -2.76 7.38 -0.72
CA ALA A 25 -4.16 7.15 -1.03
C ALA A 25 -4.32 5.84 -1.77
N TRP A 26 -5.43 5.17 -1.54
CA TRP A 26 -5.77 3.94 -2.23
C TRP A 26 -7.23 3.91 -2.65
N LYS A 27 -7.52 3.13 -3.69
CA LYS A 27 -8.86 2.85 -4.18
C LYS A 27 -8.87 1.44 -4.76
N ALA A 28 -9.89 0.65 -4.43
CA ALA A 28 -10.17 -0.61 -5.10
C ALA A 28 -11.46 -0.47 -5.91
N GLU A 29 -11.44 -0.84 -7.18
CA GLU A 29 -12.59 -0.70 -8.09
C GLU A 29 -13.82 -1.49 -7.60
N ASP A 30 -13.57 -2.65 -6.99
CA ASP A 30 -14.59 -3.56 -6.46
C ASP A 30 -14.99 -3.27 -5.00
N SER A 31 -14.49 -2.19 -4.41
CA SER A 31 -14.81 -1.82 -3.03
C SER A 31 -15.31 -0.40 -2.94
N ASP A 32 -16.32 -0.17 -2.10
CA ASP A 32 -16.69 1.18 -1.67
C ASP A 32 -15.64 1.82 -0.73
N THR A 33 -14.54 1.10 -0.46
CA THR A 33 -13.46 1.54 0.39
C THR A 33 -12.36 2.21 -0.43
N GLU A 34 -12.30 3.53 -0.32
CA GLU A 34 -11.22 4.37 -0.83
C GLU A 34 -10.85 5.39 0.25
N GLY A 35 -9.61 5.89 0.24
CA GLY A 35 -9.26 6.95 1.18
C GLY A 35 -7.77 7.23 1.32
N ASN A 36 -7.50 8.28 2.08
CA ASN A 36 -6.15 8.62 2.53
C ASN A 36 -5.77 7.73 3.70
N VAL A 37 -4.56 7.20 3.67
CA VAL A 37 -4.01 6.35 4.72
C VAL A 37 -2.67 6.90 5.19
N LYS A 38 -2.30 6.56 6.42
CA LYS A 38 -1.00 6.93 6.98
C LYS A 38 0.08 5.87 6.76
N ALA A 39 -0.33 4.64 6.42
CA ALA A 39 0.59 3.56 6.11
C ALA A 39 -0.03 2.52 5.19
N MET A 40 0.82 1.77 4.47
CA MET A 40 0.45 0.57 3.73
C MET A 40 1.57 -0.47 3.81
N LEU A 41 1.18 -1.74 3.78
CA LEU A 41 2.09 -2.87 3.59
C LEU A 41 1.60 -3.62 2.36
N LEU A 42 2.43 -3.70 1.32
CA LEU A 42 2.14 -4.51 0.15
C LEU A 42 3.21 -5.57 0.02
N SER A 43 2.80 -6.84 -0.09
CA SER A 43 3.70 -7.95 -0.36
C SER A 43 3.21 -8.71 -1.60
N VAL A 44 4.11 -8.91 -2.55
CA VAL A 44 3.84 -9.60 -3.80
C VAL A 44 4.78 -10.79 -3.90
N TRP A 45 4.24 -11.96 -4.19
CA TRP A 45 5.04 -13.14 -4.50
C TRP A 45 5.40 -13.14 -5.97
N ASP A 46 6.70 -13.14 -6.29
CA ASP A 46 7.17 -13.38 -7.64
C ASP A 46 7.52 -14.86 -7.82
N GLU A 47 6.71 -15.58 -8.58
CA GLU A 47 6.91 -16.99 -8.87
C GLU A 47 8.23 -17.23 -9.63
N LYS A 48 8.67 -16.29 -10.47
CA LYS A 48 9.86 -16.47 -11.31
C LYS A 48 11.14 -16.45 -10.49
N SER A 49 11.28 -15.46 -9.62
CA SER A 49 12.45 -15.34 -8.73
C SER A 49 12.30 -16.12 -7.42
N LYS A 50 11.12 -16.69 -7.16
CA LYS A 50 10.77 -17.43 -5.94
C LYS A 50 11.06 -16.62 -4.68
N ASN A 51 10.67 -15.35 -4.69
CA ASN A 51 10.82 -14.46 -3.55
C ASN A 51 9.57 -13.61 -3.32
N SER A 52 9.52 -12.99 -2.13
CA SER A 52 8.53 -11.98 -1.80
C SER A 52 9.15 -10.60 -2.00
N MET A 53 8.55 -9.79 -2.86
CA MET A 53 8.80 -8.36 -2.92
C MET A 53 7.89 -7.66 -1.93
N ARG A 54 8.42 -6.71 -1.17
CA ARG A 54 7.66 -5.99 -0.15
C ARG A 54 7.89 -4.49 -0.30
N ILE A 55 6.79 -3.75 -0.18
CA ILE A 55 6.78 -2.29 -0.14
C ILE A 55 6.13 -1.90 1.19
N ASP A 56 6.94 -1.28 2.04
CA ASP A 56 6.51 -0.73 3.33
C ASP A 56 6.53 0.79 3.22
N LEU A 57 5.35 1.42 3.31
CA LEU A 57 5.25 2.87 3.26
C LEU A 57 4.49 3.37 4.49
N TRP A 58 5.03 4.42 5.10
CA TRP A 58 4.38 5.19 6.14
C TRP A 58 4.62 6.68 5.90
N THR A 59 3.61 7.49 6.15
CA THR A 59 3.69 8.96 6.10
C THR A 59 4.40 9.49 7.34
N LYS A 60 5.02 10.67 7.23
CA LYS A 60 5.63 11.36 8.39
C LYS A 60 4.63 11.68 9.52
N GLU A 61 3.34 11.80 9.21
CA GLU A 61 2.27 12.09 10.18
C GLU A 61 1.87 10.88 11.04
N MET A 62 2.41 9.69 10.75
CA MET A 62 2.15 8.51 11.56
C MET A 62 2.91 8.61 12.88
N THR A 63 2.19 8.57 13.99
CA THR A 63 2.77 8.60 15.34
C THR A 63 3.39 7.25 15.70
N VAL A 64 4.33 7.25 16.65
CA VAL A 64 4.99 6.02 17.13
C VAL A 64 3.99 5.01 17.70
N ASP A 65 2.90 5.47 18.33
CA ASP A 65 1.88 4.58 18.88
C ASP A 65 1.01 3.97 17.76
N GLU A 66 0.66 4.74 16.73
CA GLU A 66 0.03 4.21 15.51
C GLU A 66 0.93 3.17 14.83
N MET A 67 2.25 3.40 14.78
CA MET A 67 3.21 2.43 14.21
C MET A 67 3.21 1.11 14.96
N LYS A 68 3.18 1.14 16.30
CA LYS A 68 3.13 -0.09 17.13
C LYS A 68 1.85 -0.88 16.89
N ILE A 69 0.72 -0.20 16.73
CA ILE A 69 -0.58 -0.83 16.46
C ILE A 69 -0.59 -1.48 15.08
N PHE A 70 0.02 -0.83 14.08
CA PHE A 70 -0.03 -1.27 12.69
C PHE A 70 0.74 -2.56 12.40
N VAL A 71 1.76 -2.89 13.21
CA VAL A 71 2.63 -4.06 13.00
C VAL A 71 2.30 -5.25 13.93
N HIS A 72 1.27 -5.15 14.76
CA HIS A 72 0.80 -6.24 15.64
C HIS A 72 -0.22 -7.11 14.92
#